data_AF-A0A0F9H3Z0-F1
#
_entry.id   AF-A0A0F9H3Z0-F1
#
_cell.length_a   1.000
_cell.length_b   1.000
_cell.length_c   1.000
_cell.angle_alpha   90.00
_cell.angle_beta   90.00
_cell.angle_gamma   90.00
#
_symmetry.space_group_name_H-M   'P 1'
#
loop_
_entity.id
_entity.type
_entity.pdbx_description
1 polymer ?
#
loop_
_entity_poly.entity_id
_entity_poly.type
_entity_poly.pdbx_seq_one_letter_code
_entity_poly.pdbx_strand_id
1 'polypeptide(L)'
;MADTPDLGFHAKEGWYFKRLEDGQVEVKHMSGKFTVCRAVFDKDTWASIVASVSSLGEDGSTFRRAEALHGGFGLSEAMEVSDA
;
A
#
# COMPACT_ATOMS: atom_id res chain seq x y z
N MET A 1 1.74 12.31 27.94
CA MET A 1 0.89 12.35 26.74
C MET A 1 0.82 10.93 26.23
N ALA A 2 -0.37 10.36 26.04
CA ALA A 2 -0.46 9.00 25.49
C ALA A 2 -0.07 9.07 24.01
N ASP A 3 0.95 8.32 23.61
CA ASP A 3 1.32 8.15 22.20
C ASP A 3 0.08 7.75 21.42
N THR A 4 -0.31 8.57 20.45
CA THR A 4 -1.32 8.17 19.48
C THR A 4 -0.73 6.96 18.76
N PRO A 5 -1.39 5.77 18.80
CA PRO A 5 -0.85 4.62 18.12
C PRO A 5 -0.65 4.97 16.64
N ASP A 6 0.51 4.62 16.09
CA ASP A 6 0.76 4.78 14.66
C ASP A 6 -0.11 3.80 13.88
N LEU A 7 -1.31 4.28 13.53
CA LEU A 7 -2.35 3.53 12.82
C LEU A 7 -2.12 3.53 11.30
N GLY A 8 -1.21 4.35 10.78
CA GLY A 8 -1.05 4.58 9.34
C GLY A 8 -2.12 5.49 8.72
N PHE A 9 -2.33 5.36 7.42
CA PHE A 9 -3.24 6.19 6.63
C PHE A 9 -4.70 5.77 6.88
N HIS A 10 -5.53 6.71 7.35
CA HIS A 10 -6.97 6.49 7.53
C HIS A 10 -7.71 6.67 6.20
N ALA A 11 -8.27 5.60 5.66
CA ALA A 11 -9.00 5.65 4.41
C ALA A 11 -10.41 6.20 4.59
N LYS A 12 -11.23 5.52 5.42
CA LYS A 12 -12.61 5.88 5.82
C LYS A 12 -13.17 4.79 6.73
N GLU A 13 -14.22 5.11 7.49
CA GLU A 13 -15.02 4.14 8.25
C GLU A 13 -14.19 3.22 9.17
N GLY A 14 -13.13 3.76 9.77
CA GLY A 14 -12.28 2.98 10.67
C GLY A 14 -11.30 2.05 9.97
N TRP A 15 -11.17 2.09 8.64
CA TRP A 15 -10.13 1.38 7.88
C TRP A 15 -8.83 2.18 7.81
N TYR A 16 -7.73 1.49 8.09
CA TYR A 16 -6.38 2.02 8.10
C TYR A 16 -5.43 1.14 7.29
N PHE A 17 -4.48 1.78 6.62
CA PHE A 17 -3.46 1.14 5.78
C PHE A 17 -2.08 1.62 6.21
N LYS A 18 -1.15 0.68 6.42
CA LYS A 18 0.22 1.01 6.77
C LYS A 18 1.18 0.12 6.00
N ARG A 19 2.19 0.72 5.38
CA ARG A 19 3.34 -0.03 4.86
C ARG A 19 4.33 -0.30 5.99
N LEU A 20 4.80 -1.53 6.09
CA LEU A 20 5.84 -1.95 7.03
C LEU A 20 7.22 -1.81 6.39
N GLU A 21 8.27 -1.91 7.22
CA GLU A 21 9.66 -1.68 6.80
C GLU A 21 10.14 -2.66 5.72
N ASP A 22 9.59 -3.88 5.70
CA ASP A 22 9.90 -4.94 4.73
C ASP A 22 9.05 -4.86 3.45
N GLY A 23 8.26 -3.80 3.29
CA GLY A 23 7.39 -3.58 2.13
C GLY A 23 6.02 -4.26 2.24
N GLN A 24 5.76 -5.03 3.30
CA GLN A 24 4.42 -5.56 3.59
C GLN A 24 3.41 -4.44 3.79
N VAL A 25 2.13 -4.75 3.57
CA VAL A 25 1.03 -3.83 3.81
C VAL A 25 0.11 -4.41 4.87
N GLU A 26 -0.04 -3.67 5.96
CA GLU A 26 -1.00 -3.93 7.01
C GLU A 26 -2.29 -3.17 6.73
N VAL A 27 -3.42 -3.89 6.77
CA VAL A 27 -4.77 -3.35 6.65
C VAL A 27 -5.52 -3.66 7.94
N LYS A 28 -6.05 -2.62 8.60
CA LYS A 28 -6.74 -2.72 9.88
C LYS A 28 -8.11 -2.06 9.83
N HIS A 29 -9.09 -2.66 10.50
CA HIS A 29 -10.37 -2.02 10.81
C HIS A 29 -10.50 -1.81 12.31
N MET A 30 -10.81 -0.59 12.72
CA MET A 30 -10.94 -0.17 14.10
C MET A 30 -12.38 0.18 14.44
N SER A 31 -12.88 -0.29 15.58
CA SER A 31 -14.12 0.19 16.20
C SER A 31 -13.77 0.88 17.52
N GLY A 32 -13.78 2.21 17.51
CA GLY A 32 -13.24 3.01 18.61
C GLY A 32 -11.74 2.75 18.81
N LYS A 33 -11.38 2.22 19.99
CA LYS A 33 -9.99 1.88 20.35
C LYS A 33 -9.61 0.42 20.06
N PHE A 34 -10.54 -0.38 19.55
CA PHE A 34 -10.35 -1.82 19.36
C PHE A 34 -10.11 -2.16 17.90
N THR A 35 -9.13 -3.02 17.64
CA THR A 35 -8.94 -3.62 16.31
C THR A 35 -9.93 -4.77 16.13
N VAL A 36 -10.81 -4.64 15.13
CA VAL A 36 -11.84 -5.63 14.80
C VAL A 36 -11.36 -6.56 13.68
N CYS A 37 -10.58 -6.04 12.75
CA CYS A 37 -9.96 -6.81 11.68
C CYS A 37 -8.51 -6.36 11.50
N ARG A 38 -7.62 -7.32 11.21
CA ARG A 38 -6.23 -7.07 10.85
C ARG A 38 -5.79 -8.13 9.83
N ALA A 39 -5.26 -7.66 8.71
CA ALA A 39 -4.59 -8.50 7.73
C ALA A 39 -3.23 -7.87 7.40
N VAL A 40 -2.24 -8.72 7.15
CA VAL A 40 -0.92 -8.32 6.66
C VAL A 40 -0.68 -9.08 5.37
N PHE A 41 -0.37 -8.35 4.31
CA PHE A 41 -0.11 -8.88 2.99
C PHE A 41 1.36 -8.67 2.64
N ASP A 42 1.99 -9.69 2.07
CA ASP A 42 3.28 -9.49 1.41
C ASP A 42 3.15 -8.54 0.21
N LYS A 43 4.30 -8.00 -0.21
CA LYS A 43 4.38 -7.01 -1.28
C LYS A 43 3.78 -7.50 -2.61
N ASP A 44 3.90 -8.80 -2.91
CA ASP A 44 3.51 -9.38 -4.20
C ASP A 44 1.99 -9.61 -4.23
N THR A 45 1.43 -10.11 -3.13
CA THR A 45 0.00 -10.23 -2.89
C THR A 45 -0.67 -8.86 -2.94
N TRP A 46 -0.08 -7.84 -2.28
CA TRP A 46 -0.62 -6.48 -2.34
C TRP A 46 -0.57 -5.90 -3.75
N ALA A 47 0.52 -6.10 -4.49
CA ALA A 47 0.62 -5.68 -5.88
C ALA A 47 -0.45 -6.33 -6.77
N SER A 48 -0.75 -7.62 -6.55
CA SER A 48 -1.83 -8.33 -7.23
C SER A 48 -3.21 -7.74 -6.92
N ILE A 49 -3.50 -7.42 -5.66
CA ILE A 49 -4.76 -6.76 -5.26
C ILE A 49 -4.91 -5.40 -5.94
N VAL A 50 -3.85 -4.59 -5.95
CA VAL A 50 -3.89 -3.26 -6.58
C VAL A 50 -4.07 -3.36 -8.10
N ALA A 51 -3.44 -4.36 -8.73
CA ALA A 51 -3.59 -4.61 -10.16
C ALA A 51 -5.02 -5.00 -10.54
N SER A 52 -5.70 -5.82 -9.74
CA SER A 52 -7.08 -6.26 -10.05
C SER A 52 -8.13 -5.16 -9.92
N VAL A 53 -7.87 -4.14 -9.09
CA VAL A 53 -8.74 -2.95 -8.95
C VAL A 53 -8.27 -1.75 -9.79
N SER A 54 -7.26 -1.96 -10.65
CA SER A 54 -6.76 -0.95 -11.57
C SER A 54 -7.82 -0.58 -12.60
N SER A 55 -8.02 0.72 -12.84
CA SER A 55 -8.89 1.21 -13.92
C SER A 55 -8.39 0.83 -15.31
N LEU A 56 -7.13 0.40 -15.44
CA LEU A 56 -6.52 -0.07 -16.68
C LEU A 56 -6.76 -1.57 -16.94
N GLY A 57 -7.37 -2.30 -15.99
CA GLY A 57 -7.62 -3.74 -16.07
C GLY A 57 -6.58 -4.61 -15.37
N GLU A 58 -6.91 -5.89 -15.21
CA GLU A 58 -6.05 -6.91 -14.60
C GLU A 58 -5.15 -7.56 -15.66
N ASP A 59 -3.93 -7.05 -15.83
CA ASP A 59 -2.95 -7.61 -16.75
C ASP A 59 -1.53 -7.56 -16.19
N GLY A 60 -0.58 -8.19 -16.90
CA GLY A 60 0.81 -8.23 -16.45
C GLY A 60 1.49 -6.85 -16.36
N SER A 61 0.99 -5.84 -17.08
CA SER A 61 1.53 -4.48 -17.02
C SER A 61 1.06 -3.74 -15.76
N THR A 62 -0.21 -3.90 -15.37
CA THR A 62 -0.75 -3.32 -14.14
C THR A 62 -0.15 -3.97 -12.90
N PHE A 63 0.12 -5.28 -12.94
CA PHE A 63 0.88 -5.99 -11.91
C PHE A 63 2.30 -5.41 -11.74
N ARG A 64 3.11 -5.35 -12.81
CA ARG A 64 4.49 -4.84 -12.74
C ARG A 64 4.56 -3.39 -12.24
N ARG A 65 3.59 -2.55 -12.64
CA ARG A 65 3.52 -1.16 -12.16
C ARG A 65 3.19 -1.09 -10.67
N ALA A 66 2.26 -1.91 -10.20
CA ALA A 66 1.94 -2.01 -8.77
C ALA A 66 3.16 -2.53 -7.99
N GLU A 67 3.79 -3.61 -8.46
CA GLU A 67 5.01 -4.16 -7.86
C GLU A 67 6.12 -3.11 -7.74
N ALA A 68 6.38 -2.31 -8.78
CA ALA A 68 7.39 -1.24 -8.73
C ALA A 68 7.06 -0.17 -7.66
N LEU A 69 5.80 0.27 -7.60
CA LEU A 69 5.34 1.25 -6.60
C LEU A 69 5.34 0.70 -5.17
N HIS A 70 5.24 -0.62 -5.02
CA HIS A 70 5.13 -1.29 -3.72
C HIS A 70 6.40 -2.01 -3.26
N GLY A 71 7.35 -2.28 -4.13
CA GLY A 71 8.60 -3.00 -3.88
C GLY A 71 9.73 -2.17 -3.27
N GLY A 72 9.48 -0.91 -2.91
CA GLY A 72 10.44 -0.08 -2.17
C GLY A 72 11.53 0.57 -3.01
N PHE A 73 11.48 0.48 -4.35
CA PHE A 73 12.32 1.32 -5.19
C PHE A 73 11.74 2.73 -5.21
N GLY A 74 12.47 3.66 -4.57
CA GLY A 74 12.20 5.07 -4.69
C GLY A 74 12.08 5.44 -6.18
N LEU A 75 11.09 6.27 -6.49
CA LEU A 75 11.07 7.10 -7.69
C LEU A 75 12.21 8.16 -7.62
N SER A 76 13.42 7.77 -7.25
CA SER A 76 14.59 8.64 -7.23
C SER A 76 15.36 8.64 -8.55
N GLU A 77 15.00 7.81 -9.53
CA GLU A 77 15.72 7.74 -10.82
C GLU A 77 14.83 7.55 -12.06
N ALA A 78 13.57 8.01 -12.05
CA ALA A 78 12.70 7.93 -13.24
C ALA A 78 12.24 9.30 -13.78
N MET A 79 12.82 10.40 -13.32
CA MET A 79 12.54 11.74 -13.82
C MET A 79 13.83 12.50 -14.18
N GLU A 80 14.68 11.87 -14.97
CA GLU A 80 15.51 12.58 -15.95
C GLU A 80 15.22 11.96 -17.31
N VAL A 81 14.11 12.38 -17.91
CA VAL A 81 14.04 12.44 -19.38
C VAL A 81 14.22 13.91 -19.71
N SER A 82 15.49 14.29 -19.82
CA SER A 82 15.95 15.57 -20.31
C SER A 82 15.50 15.78 -21.76
N ASP A 83 15.02 16.99 -22.04
CA ASP A 83 14.77 17.53 -23.38
C ASP A 83 15.87 17.14 -24.37
N ALA A 84 15.44 16.66 -25.54
CA ALA A 84 16.21 16.66 -26.79
C ALA A 84 15.29 17.09 -27.93
#